data_AF-B7PCY6-F1
#
_entry.id   AF-B7PCY6-F1
#
_cell.length_a   1.000
_cell.length_b   1.000
_cell.length_c   1.000
_cell.angle_alpha   90.00
_cell.angle_beta   90.00
_cell.angle_gamma   90.00
#
_symmetry.space_group_name_H-M   'P 1'
#
loop_
_entity.id
_entity.type
_entity.pdbx_description
1 polymer ?
#
loop_
_entity_poly.entity_id
_entity_poly.type
_entity_poly.pdbx_seq_one_letter_code
_entity_poly.pdbx_strand_id
1 'polypeptide(L)'
;MKELENKTFEIRDPKDVFFFVSAMDVCHSHLLDKELAYKVHALLSFGGNYNLIGDSFKESIYYQHFFKLLCSTENIDTFFDIYNKYVPNVNIILFGHYERENVVKAVLEVMAKRKQESKLQAQFAVIAADINERCDGDQETRRTRPIQWTGQMFGKMISVFLNAERLQDAWQIMQKLDKEQHRILGYPEQECLKKFCQACLDNSDETKALFCARYAAEIGLTDVGEHLRQGENIKKLSENAKQKLAELLNSSALNSSEIYSKED
;
A
#
# COMPACT_ATOMS: atom_id res chain seq x y z
N MET A 1 35.61 -3.64 18.68
CA MET A 1 35.68 -4.42 17.41
C MET A 1 37.05 -5.03 17.14
N LYS A 2 38.17 -4.29 17.25
CA LYS A 2 39.51 -4.83 16.94
C LYS A 2 39.85 -6.17 17.63
N GLU A 3 39.42 -6.36 18.87
CA GLU A 3 39.68 -7.60 19.63
C GLU A 3 38.80 -8.79 19.21
N LEU A 4 37.75 -8.55 18.41
CA LEU A 4 36.78 -9.55 17.96
C LEU A 4 36.96 -9.92 16.48
N GLU A 5 37.71 -9.13 15.72
CA GLU A 5 37.91 -9.33 14.28
C GLU A 5 38.53 -10.70 13.98
N ASN A 6 38.02 -11.34 12.92
CA ASN A 6 38.47 -12.65 12.43
C ASN A 6 38.41 -13.78 13.48
N LYS A 7 37.50 -13.67 14.45
CA LYS A 7 37.21 -14.72 15.42
C LYS A 7 35.86 -15.35 15.15
N THR A 8 35.77 -16.66 15.39
CA THR A 8 34.52 -17.40 15.39
C THR A 8 34.02 -17.60 16.81
N PHE A 9 32.72 -17.59 16.98
CA PHE A 9 32.03 -17.70 18.25
C PHE A 9 30.89 -18.73 18.14
N GLU A 10 30.58 -19.33 19.28
CA GLU A 10 29.50 -20.29 19.42
C GLU A 10 28.51 -19.77 20.47
N ILE A 11 27.24 -20.17 20.35
CA ILE A 11 26.20 -19.80 21.31
C ILE A 11 26.53 -20.49 22.65
N ARG A 12 26.68 -19.69 23.72
CA ARG A 12 26.93 -20.16 25.09
C ARG A 12 25.78 -19.81 26.03
N ASP A 13 25.10 -18.71 25.76
CA ASP A 13 23.89 -18.28 26.45
C ASP A 13 22.75 -18.09 25.44
N PRO A 14 21.49 -18.45 25.77
CA PRO A 14 20.35 -18.18 24.91
C PRO A 14 20.20 -16.72 24.47
N LYS A 15 20.80 -15.76 25.19
CA LYS A 15 20.80 -14.34 24.86
C LYS A 15 21.89 -13.92 23.87
N ASP A 16 22.84 -14.78 23.54
CA ASP A 16 23.92 -14.43 22.60
C ASP A 16 23.36 -14.06 21.21
N VAL A 17 22.19 -14.60 20.86
CA VAL A 17 21.50 -14.29 19.59
C VAL A 17 21.01 -12.84 19.46
N PHE A 18 21.03 -12.06 20.54
CA PHE A 18 20.63 -10.64 20.51
C PHE A 18 21.79 -9.69 20.23
N PHE A 19 23.04 -10.17 20.28
CA PHE A 19 24.23 -9.33 20.16
C PHE A 19 24.25 -8.56 18.84
N PHE A 20 24.12 -9.26 17.70
CA PHE A 20 24.24 -8.62 16.39
C PHE A 20 23.12 -7.64 16.11
N VAL A 21 21.88 -7.98 16.46
CA VAL A 21 20.71 -7.08 16.33
C VAL A 21 20.95 -5.80 17.13
N SER A 22 21.31 -5.93 18.41
CA SER A 22 21.52 -4.79 19.31
C SER A 22 22.70 -3.93 18.85
N ALA A 23 23.80 -4.56 18.42
CA ALA A 23 24.97 -3.85 17.93
C ALA A 23 24.66 -3.04 16.67
N MET A 24 23.90 -3.62 15.73
CA MET A 24 23.53 -2.92 14.49
C MET A 24 22.50 -1.81 14.74
N ASP A 25 21.56 -2.01 15.65
CA ASP A 25 20.65 -0.94 16.10
C ASP A 25 21.43 0.23 16.70
N VAL A 26 22.42 -0.04 17.57
CA VAL A 26 23.29 1.03 18.11
C VAL A 26 24.06 1.76 16.99
N CYS A 27 24.59 1.03 16.00
CA CYS A 27 25.27 1.65 14.86
C CYS A 27 24.34 2.58 14.07
N HIS A 28 23.09 2.16 13.83
CA HIS A 28 22.10 2.90 13.07
C HIS A 28 21.45 4.05 13.86
N SER A 29 20.80 3.71 14.98
CA SER A 29 19.85 4.57 15.69
C SER A 29 20.51 5.50 16.70
N HIS A 30 21.75 5.22 17.12
CA HIS A 30 22.44 5.98 18.17
C HIS A 30 23.74 6.63 17.70
N LEU A 31 24.50 5.97 16.83
CA LEU A 31 25.82 6.45 16.40
C LEU A 31 25.85 7.00 14.98
N LEU A 32 24.96 6.50 14.10
CA LEU A 32 24.99 6.73 12.66
C LEU A 32 26.38 6.43 12.04
N ASP A 33 27.06 5.39 12.54
CA ASP A 33 28.45 5.04 12.19
C ASP A 33 28.49 3.84 11.23
N LYS A 34 28.66 4.13 9.93
CA LYS A 34 28.73 3.10 8.89
C LYS A 34 30.01 2.25 8.93
N GLU A 35 31.13 2.81 9.37
CA GLU A 35 32.40 2.10 9.43
C GLU A 35 32.35 1.03 10.54
N LEU A 36 31.72 1.37 11.66
CA LEU A 36 31.44 0.41 12.72
C LEU A 36 30.45 -0.67 12.25
N ALA A 37 29.39 -0.27 11.54
CA ALA A 37 28.42 -1.22 10.99
C ALA A 37 29.06 -2.23 10.03
N TYR A 38 29.97 -1.80 9.16
CA TYR A 38 30.73 -2.70 8.29
C TYR A 38 31.59 -3.69 9.07
N LYS A 39 32.22 -3.27 10.18
CA LYS A 39 32.97 -4.18 11.05
C LYS A 39 32.07 -5.20 11.72
N VAL A 40 30.89 -4.79 12.19
CA VAL A 40 29.90 -5.70 12.79
C VAL A 40 29.41 -6.71 11.74
N HIS A 41 29.17 -6.27 10.51
CA HIS A 41 28.74 -7.13 9.41
C HIS A 41 29.83 -8.09 8.94
N ALA A 42 31.09 -7.64 8.90
CA ALA A 42 32.23 -8.49 8.61
C ALA A 42 32.39 -9.58 9.67
N LEU A 43 32.21 -9.23 10.95
CA LEU A 43 32.25 -10.19 12.05
C LEU A 43 31.13 -11.24 11.93
N LEU A 44 29.90 -10.81 11.63
CA LEU A 44 28.77 -11.72 11.42
C LEU A 44 29.02 -12.70 10.26
N SER A 45 29.64 -12.21 9.18
CA SER A 45 29.93 -12.99 7.98
C SER A 45 31.16 -13.89 8.12
N PHE A 46 31.89 -13.83 9.24
CA PHE A 46 33.12 -14.57 9.43
C PHE A 46 32.85 -15.97 10.00
N GLY A 47 33.28 -17.01 9.26
CA GLY A 47 33.15 -18.40 9.69
C GLY A 47 31.71 -18.80 10.00
N GLY A 48 31.48 -19.39 11.17
CA GLY A 48 30.16 -19.86 11.62
C GLY A 48 29.32 -18.82 12.39
N ASN A 49 29.77 -17.56 12.47
CA ASN A 49 29.14 -16.54 13.32
C ASN A 49 27.71 -16.19 12.91
N TYR A 50 27.31 -16.50 11.67
CA TYR A 50 25.95 -16.27 11.21
C TYR A 50 24.89 -16.95 12.08
N ASN A 51 25.23 -18.08 12.71
CA ASN A 51 24.33 -18.78 13.65
C ASN A 51 23.96 -17.93 14.87
N LEU A 52 24.75 -16.92 15.21
CA LEU A 52 24.47 -15.98 16.31
C LEU A 52 23.45 -14.90 15.94
N ILE A 53 22.92 -14.88 14.72
CA ILE A 53 21.79 -14.00 14.39
C ILE A 53 20.46 -14.54 14.97
N GLY A 54 20.40 -15.84 15.26
CA GLY A 54 19.22 -16.52 15.79
C GLY A 54 18.23 -16.91 14.71
N ASP A 55 17.00 -16.41 14.83
CA ASP A 55 15.89 -16.74 13.93
C ASP A 55 15.73 -15.73 12.78
N SER A 56 14.88 -16.08 11.80
CA SER A 56 14.60 -15.25 10.62
C SER A 56 14.02 -13.88 10.96
N PHE A 57 13.35 -13.75 12.12
CA PHE A 57 12.81 -12.47 12.56
C PHE A 57 13.92 -11.52 13.02
N LYS A 58 14.85 -12.00 13.84
CA LYS A 58 16.05 -11.25 14.28
C LYS A 58 16.96 -10.90 13.11
N GLU A 59 17.16 -11.84 12.19
CA GLU A 59 17.88 -11.60 10.94
C GLU A 59 17.28 -10.44 10.15
N SER A 60 15.95 -10.42 10.00
CA SER A 60 15.25 -9.34 9.31
C SER A 60 15.49 -7.97 9.96
N ILE A 61 15.39 -7.89 11.29
CA ILE A 61 15.62 -6.65 12.05
C ILE A 61 17.08 -6.17 11.90
N TYR A 62 18.04 -7.09 12.00
CA TYR A 62 19.47 -6.77 11.82
C TYR A 62 19.72 -6.08 10.48
N TYR A 63 19.27 -6.69 9.38
CA TYR A 63 19.50 -6.12 8.05
C TYR A 63 18.68 -4.85 7.79
N GLN A 64 17.53 -4.69 8.43
CA GLN A 64 16.77 -3.44 8.37
C GLN A 64 17.59 -2.26 8.92
N HIS A 65 18.18 -2.42 10.11
CA HIS A 65 19.06 -1.39 10.68
C HIS A 65 20.28 -1.13 9.78
N PHE A 66 20.90 -2.21 9.28
CA PHE A 66 22.06 -2.09 8.41
C PHE A 66 21.74 -1.32 7.12
N PHE A 67 20.68 -1.69 6.40
CA PHE A 67 20.32 -1.02 5.15
C PHE A 67 19.80 0.40 5.34
N LYS A 68 19.06 0.70 6.42
CA LYS A 68 18.64 2.08 6.73
C LYS A 68 19.84 3.00 6.97
N LEU A 69 20.83 2.50 7.70
CA LEU A 69 22.08 3.22 7.93
C LEU A 69 22.81 3.47 6.60
N LEU A 70 23.00 2.44 5.79
CA LEU A 70 23.71 2.59 4.51
C LEU A 70 22.96 3.50 3.53
N CYS A 71 21.64 3.39 3.42
CA CYS A 71 20.82 4.28 2.59
C CYS A 71 21.02 5.77 2.96
N SER A 72 21.31 6.05 4.23
CA SER A 72 21.49 7.42 4.74
C SER A 72 22.96 7.90 4.71
N THR A 73 23.93 7.00 4.53
CA THR A 73 25.36 7.32 4.76
C THR A 73 26.31 6.86 3.64
N GLU A 74 25.85 6.01 2.73
CA GLU A 74 26.59 5.59 1.55
C GLU A 74 26.19 6.34 0.29
N ASN A 75 27.08 6.29 -0.70
CA ASN A 75 26.70 6.68 -2.06
C ASN A 75 25.74 5.66 -2.68
N ILE A 76 24.94 6.12 -3.64
CA ILE A 76 23.85 5.34 -4.22
C ILE A 76 24.35 4.06 -4.91
N ASP A 77 25.49 4.11 -5.61
CA ASP A 77 26.03 2.96 -6.34
C ASP A 77 26.47 1.86 -5.38
N THR A 78 27.22 2.23 -4.34
CA THR A 78 27.69 1.30 -3.29
C THR A 78 26.52 0.70 -2.51
N PHE A 79 25.49 1.49 -2.22
CA PHE A 79 24.28 1.01 -1.59
C PHE A 79 23.60 -0.08 -2.44
N PHE A 80 23.39 0.17 -3.74
CA PHE A 80 22.72 -0.79 -4.61
C PHE A 80 23.54 -2.07 -4.83
N ASP A 81 24.87 -1.98 -4.88
CA ASP A 81 25.73 -3.17 -4.95
C ASP A 81 25.54 -4.08 -3.74
N ILE A 82 25.50 -3.49 -2.53
CA ILE A 82 25.27 -4.23 -1.28
C ILE A 82 23.83 -4.75 -1.24
N TYR A 83 22.85 -3.93 -1.61
CA TYR A 83 21.43 -4.31 -1.65
C TYR A 83 21.20 -5.54 -2.54
N ASN A 84 21.73 -5.51 -3.77
CA ASN A 84 21.58 -6.60 -4.73
C ASN A 84 22.30 -7.88 -4.27
N LYS A 85 23.36 -7.76 -3.48
CA LYS A 85 24.08 -8.91 -2.92
C LYS A 85 23.30 -9.65 -1.82
N TYR A 86 22.66 -8.92 -0.91
CA TYR A 86 22.08 -9.53 0.30
C TYR A 86 20.55 -9.64 0.27
N VAL A 87 19.82 -8.71 -0.34
CA VAL A 87 18.34 -8.73 -0.32
C VAL A 87 17.73 -9.97 -0.98
N PRO A 88 18.27 -10.53 -2.08
CA PRO A 88 17.76 -11.77 -2.64
C PRO A 88 17.86 -13.00 -1.71
N ASN A 89 18.73 -12.95 -0.70
CA ASN A 89 19.13 -14.11 0.10
C ASN A 89 18.66 -14.04 1.57
N VAL A 90 18.12 -12.91 2.02
CA VAL A 90 17.73 -12.70 3.42
C VAL A 90 16.20 -12.57 3.53
N ASN A 91 15.60 -13.14 4.58
CA ASN A 91 14.17 -12.98 4.94
C ASN A 91 13.79 -11.55 5.39
N ILE A 92 14.46 -10.50 4.87
CA ILE A 92 14.04 -9.08 4.89
C ILE A 92 12.66 -8.90 4.26
N ILE A 93 12.27 -9.86 3.43
CA ILE A 93 11.01 -9.98 2.72
C ILE A 93 9.84 -9.53 3.63
N LEU A 94 9.71 -10.05 4.86
CA LEU A 94 8.56 -9.74 5.75
C LEU A 94 8.43 -8.26 6.17
N PHE A 95 9.53 -7.56 6.46
CA PHE A 95 9.50 -6.14 6.85
C PHE A 95 9.60 -5.19 5.65
N GLY A 96 10.30 -5.59 4.60
CA GLY A 96 10.27 -4.91 3.31
C GLY A 96 8.84 -4.83 2.75
N HIS A 97 7.95 -5.77 3.08
CA HIS A 97 6.53 -5.67 2.75
C HIS A 97 5.82 -4.51 3.44
N TYR A 98 5.93 -4.41 4.76
CA TYR A 98 5.29 -3.33 5.51
C TYR A 98 5.85 -1.95 5.10
N GLU A 99 7.16 -1.84 4.88
CA GLU A 99 7.77 -0.60 4.38
C GLU A 99 7.30 -0.27 2.95
N ARG A 100 7.18 -1.27 2.06
CA ARG A 100 6.64 -1.07 0.70
C ARG A 100 5.19 -0.65 0.71
N GLU A 101 4.35 -1.26 1.54
CA GLU A 101 2.94 -0.90 1.71
C GLU A 101 2.80 0.55 2.17
N ASN A 102 3.57 0.94 3.19
CA ASN A 102 3.57 2.32 3.70
C ASN A 102 4.08 3.32 2.67
N VAL A 103 5.11 2.98 1.90
CA VAL A 103 5.63 3.85 0.82
C VAL A 103 4.57 4.01 -0.28
N VAL A 104 3.98 2.91 -0.75
CA VAL A 104 2.92 2.96 -1.78
C VAL A 104 1.73 3.78 -1.28
N LYS A 105 1.30 3.56 -0.05
CA LYS A 105 0.25 4.35 0.59
C LYS A 105 0.60 5.85 0.62
N ALA A 106 1.78 6.21 1.12
CA ALA A 106 2.22 7.60 1.21
C ALA A 106 2.33 8.27 -0.17
N VAL A 107 2.85 7.57 -1.17
CA VAL A 107 2.96 8.07 -2.55
C VAL A 107 1.57 8.33 -3.14
N LEU A 108 0.63 7.38 -3.00
CA LEU A 108 -0.76 7.55 -3.44
C LEU A 108 -1.45 8.72 -2.73
N GLU A 109 -1.27 8.86 -1.41
CA GLU A 109 -1.82 9.98 -0.63
C GLU A 109 -1.31 11.34 -1.11
N VAL A 110 0.00 11.46 -1.38
CA VAL A 110 0.61 12.69 -1.89
C VAL A 110 0.07 13.04 -3.28
N MET A 111 0.00 12.06 -4.19
CA MET A 111 -0.49 12.26 -5.56
C MET A 111 -1.99 12.57 -5.60
N ALA A 112 -2.78 12.01 -4.69
CA ALA A 112 -4.23 12.21 -4.63
C ALA A 112 -4.64 13.55 -3.97
N LYS A 113 -3.75 14.17 -3.19
CA LYS A 113 -4.07 15.30 -2.30
C LYS A 113 -4.69 16.50 -3.01
N ARG A 114 -4.22 16.86 -4.20
CA ARG A 114 -4.76 17.97 -5.02
C ARG A 114 -4.45 17.75 -6.50
N LYS A 115 -5.31 18.28 -7.38
CA LYS A 115 -5.04 18.35 -8.82
C LYS A 115 -3.83 19.26 -9.05
N GLN A 116 -2.85 18.79 -9.82
CA GLN A 116 -1.67 19.57 -10.21
C GLN A 116 -1.80 20.05 -11.67
N GLU A 117 -0.75 20.71 -12.17
CA GLU A 117 -0.60 21.01 -13.59
C GLU A 117 -0.67 19.74 -14.45
N SER A 118 -1.19 19.88 -15.68
CA SER A 118 -1.51 18.74 -16.56
C SER A 118 -0.34 17.76 -16.75
N LYS A 119 0.89 18.27 -16.94
CA LYS A 119 2.08 17.44 -17.14
C LYS A 119 2.42 16.59 -15.91
N LEU A 120 2.45 17.20 -14.73
CA LEU A 120 2.73 16.50 -13.47
C LEU A 120 1.61 15.51 -13.13
N GLN A 121 0.36 15.89 -13.38
CA GLN A 121 -0.80 15.04 -13.13
C GLN A 121 -0.80 13.79 -14.04
N ALA A 122 -0.39 13.93 -15.30
CA ALA A 122 -0.19 12.80 -16.21
C ALA A 122 0.91 11.85 -15.70
N GLN A 123 2.02 12.39 -15.18
CA GLN A 123 3.10 11.59 -14.58
C GLN A 123 2.60 10.81 -13.35
N PHE A 124 1.81 11.44 -12.48
CA PHE A 124 1.19 10.76 -11.33
C PHE A 124 0.31 9.60 -11.77
N ALA A 125 -0.47 9.75 -12.83
CA ALA A 125 -1.28 8.66 -13.35
C ALA A 125 -0.44 7.51 -13.94
N VAL A 126 0.69 7.82 -14.59
CA VAL A 126 1.63 6.78 -15.05
C VAL A 126 2.21 6.00 -13.86
N ILE A 127 2.65 6.71 -12.81
CA ILE A 127 3.17 6.08 -11.59
C ILE A 127 2.09 5.21 -10.92
N ALA A 128 0.84 5.70 -10.82
CA ALA A 128 -0.27 4.95 -10.23
C ALA A 128 -0.59 3.67 -11.03
N ALA A 129 -0.54 3.72 -12.36
CA ALA A 129 -0.73 2.54 -13.21
C ALA A 129 0.39 1.52 -13.02
N ASP A 130 1.65 1.97 -12.96
CA ASP A 130 2.82 1.12 -12.73
C ASP A 130 2.78 0.47 -11.33
N ILE A 131 2.38 1.23 -10.31
CA ILE A 131 2.12 0.71 -8.96
C ILE A 131 1.06 -0.40 -9.00
N ASN A 132 -0.05 -0.18 -9.71
CA ASN A 132 -1.11 -1.18 -9.83
C ASN A 132 -0.58 -2.45 -10.53
N GLU A 133 0.02 -2.35 -11.71
CA GLU A 133 0.53 -3.51 -12.45
C GLU A 133 1.64 -4.28 -11.71
N ARG A 134 2.60 -3.56 -11.12
CA ARG A 134 3.76 -4.18 -10.47
C ARG A 134 3.47 -4.67 -9.07
N CYS A 135 2.51 -4.12 -8.34
CA CYS A 135 2.27 -4.52 -6.96
C CYS A 135 1.09 -5.47 -6.78
N ASP A 136 0.32 -5.70 -7.84
CA ASP A 136 -0.93 -6.47 -7.79
C ASP A 136 -0.87 -7.92 -8.31
N GLY A 137 0.28 -8.35 -8.84
CA GLY A 137 0.43 -9.68 -9.43
C GLY A 137 0.45 -10.84 -8.44
N ASP A 138 -0.10 -11.98 -8.87
CA ASP A 138 -0.17 -13.23 -8.11
C ASP A 138 1.19 -13.91 -7.89
N GLN A 139 1.24 -14.62 -6.76
CA GLN A 139 2.35 -15.15 -5.97
C GLN A 139 3.42 -16.04 -6.66
N GLU A 140 3.26 -16.48 -7.92
CA GLU A 140 4.05 -17.62 -8.40
C GLU A 140 5.47 -17.29 -8.91
N THR A 141 5.71 -16.07 -9.41
CA THR A 141 7.01 -15.70 -10.02
C THR A 141 7.79 -14.66 -9.23
N ARG A 142 7.23 -14.11 -8.15
CA ARG A 142 7.80 -12.98 -7.42
C ARG A 142 8.45 -13.46 -6.12
N ARG A 143 9.74 -13.14 -5.94
CA ARG A 143 10.48 -13.37 -4.69
C ARG A 143 9.91 -12.61 -3.48
N THR A 144 8.96 -11.70 -3.71
CA THR A 144 8.35 -10.83 -2.70
C THR A 144 6.85 -11.09 -2.63
N ARG A 145 6.27 -11.26 -1.43
CA ARG A 145 4.82 -11.29 -1.21
C ARG A 145 4.11 -10.05 -1.81
N PRO A 146 2.87 -10.19 -2.27
CA PRO A 146 2.04 -9.09 -2.79
C PRO A 146 1.68 -8.09 -1.69
N ILE A 147 1.38 -6.85 -2.11
CA ILE A 147 0.91 -5.77 -1.23
C ILE A 147 -0.49 -6.11 -0.71
N GLN A 148 -0.73 -5.92 0.58
CA GLN A 148 -2.07 -5.96 1.13
C GLN A 148 -2.81 -4.65 0.78
N TRP A 149 -3.66 -4.72 -0.24
CA TRP A 149 -4.45 -3.57 -0.67
C TRP A 149 -5.59 -3.25 0.31
N THR A 150 -5.82 -1.94 0.51
CA THR A 150 -6.92 -1.41 1.31
C THR A 150 -7.88 -0.60 0.44
N GLY A 151 -9.14 -0.49 0.85
CA GLY A 151 -10.12 0.34 0.14
C GLY A 151 -9.68 1.81 0.04
N GLN A 152 -8.97 2.30 1.05
CA GLN A 152 -8.37 3.63 1.06
C GLN A 152 -7.33 3.82 -0.04
N MET A 153 -6.41 2.86 -0.22
CA MET A 153 -5.40 2.93 -1.29
C MET A 153 -6.05 2.95 -2.67
N PHE A 154 -7.06 2.11 -2.92
CA PHE A 154 -7.80 2.14 -4.17
C PHE A 154 -8.57 3.45 -4.37
N GLY A 155 -9.17 4.02 -3.32
CA GLY A 155 -9.78 5.34 -3.37
C GLY A 155 -8.79 6.45 -3.74
N LYS A 156 -7.59 6.46 -3.16
CA LYS A 156 -6.55 7.42 -3.56
C LYS A 156 -6.11 7.20 -5.00
N MET A 157 -5.98 5.96 -5.44
CA MET A 157 -5.61 5.62 -6.82
C MET A 157 -6.68 6.09 -7.84
N ILE A 158 -7.96 5.87 -7.55
CA ILE A 158 -9.08 6.42 -8.33
C ILE A 158 -8.96 7.94 -8.41
N SER A 159 -8.75 8.61 -7.28
CA SER A 159 -8.61 10.08 -7.24
C SER A 159 -7.45 10.57 -8.11
N VAL A 160 -6.30 9.87 -8.14
CA VAL A 160 -5.16 10.19 -9.01
C VAL A 160 -5.54 10.10 -10.48
N PHE A 161 -6.22 9.02 -10.89
CA PHE A 161 -6.66 8.84 -12.28
C PHE A 161 -7.70 9.88 -12.69
N LEU A 162 -8.68 10.17 -11.83
CA LEU A 162 -9.70 11.19 -12.09
C LEU A 162 -9.10 12.59 -12.22
N ASN A 163 -8.13 12.94 -11.37
CA ASN A 163 -7.43 14.23 -11.49
C ASN A 163 -6.68 14.37 -12.83
N ALA A 164 -6.23 13.25 -13.40
CA ALA A 164 -5.58 13.16 -14.71
C ALA A 164 -6.56 12.96 -15.88
N GLU A 165 -7.87 13.04 -15.65
CA GLU A 165 -8.93 12.85 -16.66
C GLU A 165 -8.89 11.45 -17.32
N ARG A 166 -8.32 10.47 -16.61
CA ARG A 166 -8.20 9.06 -17.03
C ARG A 166 -9.33 8.22 -16.44
N LEU A 167 -10.57 8.48 -16.89
CA LEU A 167 -11.76 7.80 -16.36
C LEU A 167 -11.73 6.27 -16.56
N GLN A 168 -11.15 5.78 -17.66
CA GLN A 168 -11.08 4.34 -17.90
C GLN A 168 -10.19 3.61 -16.88
N ASP A 169 -9.04 4.17 -16.52
CA ASP A 169 -8.17 3.57 -15.51
C ASP A 169 -8.84 3.58 -14.13
N ALA A 170 -9.50 4.69 -13.78
CA ALA A 170 -10.31 4.76 -12.57
C ALA A 170 -11.42 3.70 -12.54
N TRP A 171 -12.06 3.44 -13.69
CA TRP A 171 -13.09 2.42 -13.83
C TRP A 171 -12.54 1.01 -13.60
N GLN A 172 -11.34 0.69 -14.09
CA GLN A 172 -10.72 -0.63 -13.82
C GLN A 172 -10.53 -0.85 -12.32
N ILE A 173 -10.10 0.17 -11.57
CA ILE A 173 -9.97 0.08 -10.12
C ILE A 173 -11.33 -0.09 -9.45
N MET A 174 -12.38 0.60 -9.93
CA MET A 174 -13.75 0.46 -9.43
C MET A 174 -14.30 -0.95 -9.62
N GLN A 175 -14.08 -1.56 -10.80
CA GLN A 175 -14.48 -2.95 -11.06
C GLN A 175 -13.77 -3.93 -10.14
N LYS A 176 -12.49 -3.67 -9.85
CA LYS A 176 -11.71 -4.48 -8.94
C LYS A 176 -12.20 -4.38 -7.49
N LEU A 177 -12.51 -3.17 -7.03
CA LEU A 177 -13.09 -2.94 -5.70
C LEU A 177 -14.36 -3.77 -5.46
N ASP A 178 -15.22 -3.88 -6.48
CA ASP A 178 -16.45 -4.69 -6.47
C ASP A 178 -16.16 -6.20 -6.53
N LYS A 179 -15.29 -6.64 -7.43
CA LYS A 179 -14.97 -8.07 -7.62
C LYS A 179 -14.22 -8.68 -6.42
N GLU A 180 -13.37 -7.90 -5.78
CA GLU A 180 -12.44 -8.36 -4.74
C GLU A 180 -12.81 -7.86 -3.34
N GLN A 181 -14.05 -7.42 -3.10
CA GLN A 181 -14.53 -6.91 -1.80
C GLN A 181 -14.08 -7.77 -0.61
N HIS A 182 -14.13 -9.09 -0.73
CA HIS A 182 -13.75 -10.05 0.32
C HIS A 182 -12.24 -10.10 0.64
N ARG A 183 -11.38 -9.57 -0.23
CA ARG A 183 -9.91 -9.54 -0.05
C ARG A 183 -9.41 -8.18 0.44
N ILE A 184 -10.21 -7.14 0.29
CA ILE A 184 -9.79 -5.75 0.49
C ILE A 184 -10.12 -5.32 1.91
N LEU A 185 -9.11 -4.82 2.63
CA LEU A 185 -9.32 -4.32 3.98
C LEU A 185 -9.90 -2.89 3.94
N GLY A 186 -11.06 -2.70 4.56
CA GLY A 186 -11.74 -1.41 4.65
C GLY A 186 -12.27 -0.90 3.31
N TYR A 187 -12.80 0.32 3.32
CA TYR A 187 -13.52 0.89 2.17
C TYR A 187 -12.87 2.19 1.66
N PRO A 188 -13.10 2.57 0.39
CA PRO A 188 -12.74 3.89 -0.13
C PRO A 188 -13.46 5.02 0.63
N GLU A 189 -12.87 6.21 0.62
CA GLU A 189 -13.57 7.42 1.11
C GLU A 189 -14.81 7.73 0.27
N GLN A 190 -15.91 8.07 0.93
CA GLN A 190 -17.18 8.47 0.30
C GLN A 190 -17.00 9.59 -0.73
N GLU A 191 -16.17 10.59 -0.44
CA GLU A 191 -15.92 11.70 -1.35
C GLU A 191 -15.17 11.28 -2.63
N CYS A 192 -14.36 10.22 -2.56
CA CYS A 192 -13.76 9.66 -3.77
C CYS A 192 -14.84 9.05 -4.69
N LEU A 193 -15.79 8.32 -4.12
CA LEU A 193 -16.87 7.67 -4.88
C LEU A 193 -17.81 8.72 -5.49
N LYS A 194 -18.13 9.79 -4.76
CA LYS A 194 -18.89 10.93 -5.31
C LYS A 194 -18.17 11.59 -6.49
N LYS A 195 -16.86 11.83 -6.38
CA LYS A 195 -16.05 12.35 -7.48
C LYS A 195 -16.03 11.42 -8.70
N PHE A 196 -15.96 10.11 -8.49
CA PHE A 196 -16.05 9.13 -9.56
C PHE A 196 -17.41 9.20 -10.28
N CYS A 197 -18.51 9.23 -9.52
CA CYS A 197 -19.86 9.44 -10.03
C CYS A 197 -19.96 10.72 -10.87
N GLN A 198 -19.41 11.84 -10.38
CA GLN A 198 -19.42 13.11 -11.11
C GLN A 198 -18.65 13.00 -12.43
N ALA A 199 -17.45 12.43 -12.40
CA ALA A 199 -16.64 12.24 -13.61
C ALA A 199 -17.35 11.35 -14.65
N CYS A 200 -18.07 10.32 -14.21
CA CYS A 200 -18.91 9.49 -15.08
C CYS A 200 -20.03 10.31 -15.73
N LEU A 201 -20.77 11.12 -14.96
CA LEU A 201 -21.83 11.98 -15.50
C LEU A 201 -21.30 13.01 -16.49
N ASP A 202 -20.14 13.60 -16.22
CA ASP A 202 -19.52 14.58 -17.12
C ASP A 202 -19.07 13.94 -18.44
N ASN A 203 -18.79 12.62 -18.43
CA ASN A 203 -18.52 11.81 -19.61
C ASN A 203 -19.78 11.12 -20.19
N SER A 204 -20.98 11.48 -19.70
CA SER A 204 -22.26 10.87 -20.10
C SER A 204 -22.33 9.35 -19.92
N ASP A 205 -21.61 8.81 -18.94
CA ASP A 205 -21.60 7.38 -18.62
C ASP A 205 -22.40 7.10 -17.34
N GLU A 206 -23.72 7.15 -17.46
CA GLU A 206 -24.62 6.86 -16.35
C GLU A 206 -24.52 5.41 -15.86
N THR A 207 -24.05 4.49 -16.69
CA THR A 207 -23.92 3.07 -16.31
C THR A 207 -22.82 2.89 -15.28
N LYS A 208 -21.64 3.50 -15.49
CA LYS A 208 -20.55 3.50 -14.50
C LYS A 208 -20.93 4.25 -13.22
N ALA A 209 -21.69 5.34 -13.34
CA ALA A 209 -22.19 6.09 -12.18
C ALA A 209 -23.13 5.23 -11.30
N LEU A 210 -24.11 4.55 -11.92
CA LEU A 210 -25.02 3.64 -11.21
C LEU A 210 -24.28 2.45 -10.59
N PHE A 211 -23.27 1.92 -11.27
CA PHE A 211 -22.42 0.86 -10.72
C PHE A 211 -21.73 1.32 -9.43
N CYS A 212 -21.13 2.52 -9.44
CA CYS A 212 -20.49 3.10 -8.26
C CYS A 212 -21.48 3.34 -7.12
N ALA A 213 -22.69 3.80 -7.44
CA ALA A 213 -23.76 3.98 -6.45
C ALA A 213 -24.21 2.66 -5.83
N ARG A 214 -24.35 1.59 -6.63
CA ARG A 214 -24.68 0.25 -6.15
C ARG A 214 -23.62 -0.28 -5.20
N TYR A 215 -22.36 -0.26 -5.62
CA TYR A 215 -21.23 -0.63 -4.76
C TYR A 215 -21.24 0.16 -3.45
N ALA A 216 -21.45 1.48 -3.52
CA ALA A 216 -21.48 2.34 -2.34
C ALA A 216 -22.63 1.96 -1.39
N ALA A 217 -23.82 1.65 -1.91
CA ALA A 217 -24.95 1.20 -1.11
C ALA A 217 -24.68 -0.17 -0.42
N GLU A 218 -24.03 -1.10 -1.11
CA GLU A 218 -23.64 -2.41 -0.55
C GLU A 218 -22.70 -2.27 0.65
N ILE A 219 -21.81 -1.28 0.65
CA ILE A 219 -20.89 -0.97 1.76
C ILE A 219 -21.45 0.05 2.76
N GLY A 220 -22.74 0.43 2.63
CA GLY A 220 -23.43 1.34 3.56
C GLY A 220 -23.24 2.84 3.31
N LEU A 221 -22.61 3.25 2.20
CA LEU A 221 -22.38 4.65 1.82
C LEU A 221 -23.48 5.18 0.88
N THR A 222 -24.73 5.19 1.35
CA THR A 222 -25.91 5.58 0.56
C THR A 222 -25.88 7.03 0.06
N ASP A 223 -25.18 7.92 0.77
CA ASP A 223 -24.94 9.31 0.38
C ASP A 223 -24.33 9.47 -1.03
N VAL A 224 -23.57 8.48 -1.51
CA VAL A 224 -23.02 8.51 -2.88
C VAL A 224 -24.15 8.42 -3.91
N GLY A 225 -25.17 7.61 -3.66
CA GLY A 225 -26.35 7.52 -4.51
C GLY A 225 -27.25 8.74 -4.38
N GLU A 226 -27.42 9.30 -3.17
CA GLU A 226 -28.16 10.56 -2.99
C GLU A 226 -27.47 11.73 -3.70
N HIS A 227 -26.14 11.77 -3.72
CA HIS A 227 -25.38 12.78 -4.47
C HIS A 227 -25.71 12.80 -5.98
N LEU A 228 -25.99 11.63 -6.58
CA LEU A 228 -26.41 11.55 -7.99
C LEU A 228 -27.82 12.11 -8.22
N ARG A 229 -28.70 12.14 -7.21
CA ARG A 229 -30.06 12.68 -7.29
C ARG A 229 -30.14 14.19 -7.07
N GLN A 230 -29.05 14.82 -6.65
CA GLN A 230 -29.05 16.23 -6.25
C GLN A 230 -28.67 17.18 -7.40
N GLY A 231 -29.20 18.39 -7.35
CA GLY A 231 -28.76 19.51 -8.18
C GLY A 231 -28.88 19.25 -9.69
N GLU A 232 -27.78 19.47 -10.41
CA GLU A 232 -27.72 19.25 -11.86
C GLU A 232 -27.48 17.79 -12.24
N ASN A 233 -27.03 16.95 -11.31
CA ASN A 233 -26.69 15.55 -11.58
C ASN A 233 -27.92 14.74 -12.01
N ILE A 234 -29.07 14.97 -11.36
CA ILE A 234 -30.33 14.31 -11.72
C ILE A 234 -30.77 14.62 -13.16
N LYS A 235 -30.40 15.80 -13.69
CA LYS A 235 -30.75 16.17 -15.08
C LYS A 235 -29.89 15.46 -16.11
N LYS A 236 -28.70 14.99 -15.71
CA LYS A 236 -27.77 14.21 -16.56
C LYS A 236 -28.13 12.72 -16.63
N LEU A 237 -29.10 12.26 -15.82
CA LEU A 237 -29.54 10.86 -15.76
C LEU A 237 -30.79 10.62 -16.61
N SER A 238 -30.86 9.47 -17.26
CA SER A 238 -32.07 8.96 -17.90
C SER A 238 -33.16 8.61 -16.88
N GLU A 239 -34.42 8.57 -17.31
CA GLU A 239 -35.55 8.17 -16.43
C GLU A 239 -35.37 6.75 -15.87
N ASN A 240 -34.84 5.84 -16.69
CA ASN A 240 -34.51 4.48 -16.25
C ASN A 240 -33.41 4.49 -15.17
N ALA A 241 -32.38 5.32 -15.33
CA ALA A 241 -31.33 5.45 -14.33
C ALA A 241 -31.86 6.02 -13.00
N LYS A 242 -32.75 7.02 -13.07
CA LYS A 242 -33.41 7.58 -11.87
C LYS A 242 -34.23 6.55 -11.13
N GLN A 243 -35.00 5.73 -11.85
CA GLN A 243 -35.80 4.66 -11.24
C GLN A 243 -34.91 3.64 -10.51
N LYS A 244 -33.88 3.13 -11.20
CA LYS A 244 -32.93 2.17 -10.60
C LYS A 244 -32.24 2.73 -9.37
N LEU A 245 -31.86 4.01 -9.41
CA LEU A 245 -31.23 4.68 -8.28
C LEU A 245 -32.20 4.82 -7.09
N ALA A 246 -33.47 5.11 -7.33
CA ALA A 246 -34.49 5.16 -6.28
C ALA A 246 -34.73 3.78 -5.65
N GLU A 247 -34.83 2.72 -6.46
CA GLU A 247 -34.97 1.33 -5.98
C GLU A 247 -33.77 0.91 -5.11
N LEU A 248 -32.56 1.24 -5.55
CA LEU A 248 -31.33 0.97 -4.81
C LEU A 248 -31.32 1.65 -3.44
N LEU A 249 -31.66 2.93 -3.37
CA LEU A 249 -31.65 3.70 -2.12
C LEU A 249 -32.73 3.22 -1.15
N ASN A 250 -33.92 2.90 -1.65
CA ASN A 250 -35.02 2.37 -0.83
C ASN A 250 -34.71 0.98 -0.25
N SER A 251 -34.11 0.08 -1.04
CA SER A 251 -33.71 -1.25 -0.56
C SER A 251 -32.60 -1.19 0.49
N SER A 252 -31.63 -0.29 0.31
CA SER A 252 -30.58 -0.07 1.32
C SER A 252 -31.13 0.47 2.65
N ALA A 253 -32.13 1.35 2.61
CA ALA A 253 -32.79 1.88 3.80
C ALA A 253 -33.53 0.78 4.59
N LEU A 254 -34.19 -0.15 3.90
CA LEU A 254 -34.88 -1.28 4.53
C LEU A 254 -33.89 -2.23 5.24
N ASN A 255 -32.77 -2.57 4.60
CA ASN A 255 -31.73 -3.41 5.20
C ASN A 255 -31.10 -2.77 6.45
N SER A 256 -30.98 -1.44 6.50
CA SER A 256 -30.51 -0.74 7.70
C SER A 256 -31.52 -0.80 8.85
N SER A 257 -32.82 -0.76 8.56
CA SER A 257 -33.88 -0.81 9.58
C SER A 257 -34.10 -2.19 10.21
N GLU A 258 -33.82 -3.27 9.48
CA GLU A 258 -33.90 -4.65 10.00
C GLU A 258 -32.76 -5.00 10.98
N ILE A 259 -31.63 -4.31 10.89
CA ILE A 259 -30.50 -4.51 11.82
C ILE A 259 -30.83 -3.90 13.19
N TYR A 260 -31.54 -2.76 13.22
CA TYR A 260 -31.94 -2.08 14.46
C TYR A 260 -33.21 -2.63 15.12
N SER A 261 -33.94 -3.54 14.46
CA SER A 261 -35.17 -4.15 14.99
C SER A 261 -34.97 -5.57 15.54
N LYS A 262 -33.70 -6.04 15.64
CA LYS A 262 -33.33 -7.33 16.25
C LYS A 262 -32.65 -7.22 17.62
N GLU A 263 -32.66 -6.04 18.24
CA GLU A 263 -32.10 -5.83 19.59
C GLU A 263 -33.16 -5.54 20.67
N ASP A 264 -34.45 -5.85 20.43
CA ASP A 264 -35.49 -5.84 21.47
C ASP A 264 -35.95 -7.27 21.84
#